data_AF-A0A0D6TR37-F1
#
_entry.id   AF-A0A0D6TR37-F1
#
_cell.length_a   1.000
_cell.length_b   1.000
_cell.length_c   1.000
_cell.angle_alpha   90.00
_cell.angle_beta   90.00
_cell.angle_gamma   90.00
#
_symmetry.space_group_name_H-M   'P 1'
#
loop_
_entity.id
_entity.type
_entity.pdbx_description
1 polymer ?
#
loop_
_entity_poly.entity_id
_entity_poly.type
_entity_poly.pdbx_seq_one_letter_code
_entity_poly.pdbx_strand_id
1 'polypeptide(L)'
;MEVIMEQNIENQILEQIARKRVKKIKQFYSHLFIFTIGVIIYILKKYFGLSINFWPIRFINDFFMLCWTFVIVVQGAQLFLSERILGKNWEEQKIKRILEEEKIEKQNWR
;
A
#
# COMPACT_ATOMS: atom_id res chain seq x y z
N MET A 1 -18.39 2.94 -34.08
CA MET A 1 -18.47 3.81 -32.88
C MET A 1 -18.43 3.00 -31.59
N GLU A 2 -19.17 1.89 -31.47
CA GLU A 2 -19.20 1.10 -30.23
C GLU A 2 -17.84 0.48 -29.86
N VAL A 3 -17.11 -0.08 -30.83
CA VAL A 3 -15.76 -0.66 -30.60
C VAL A 3 -14.76 0.36 -30.02
N ILE A 4 -14.77 1.59 -30.54
CA ILE A 4 -13.88 2.68 -30.08
C ILE A 4 -14.23 3.08 -28.64
N MET A 5 -15.51 3.06 -28.28
CA MET A 5 -16.00 3.41 -26.96
C MET A 5 -15.66 2.33 -25.92
N GLU A 6 -15.75 1.05 -26.28
CA GLU A 6 -15.33 -0.06 -25.42
C GLU A 6 -13.82 -0.02 -25.13
N GLN A 7 -13.00 0.21 -26.15
CA GLN A 7 -11.55 0.33 -25.99
C GLN A 7 -11.15 1.52 -25.10
N ASN A 8 -11.86 2.64 -25.17
CA ASN A 8 -11.58 3.78 -24.32
C ASN A 8 -11.89 3.50 -22.83
N ILE A 9 -12.96 2.75 -22.54
CA ILE A 9 -13.34 2.38 -21.17
C ILE A 9 -12.34 1.41 -20.57
N GLU A 10 -11.94 0.37 -21.31
CA GLU A 10 -10.91 -0.56 -20.85
C GLU A 10 -9.61 0.17 -20.48
N ASN A 11 -9.14 1.07 -21.35
CA ASN A 11 -7.94 1.85 -21.10
C ASN A 11 -8.07 2.74 -19.85
N GLN A 12 -9.21 3.40 -19.65
CA GLN A 12 -9.46 4.23 -18.47
C GLN A 12 -9.47 3.42 -17.16
N ILE A 13 -10.10 2.24 -17.17
CA ILE A 13 -10.15 1.33 -16.01
C ILE A 13 -8.74 0.83 -15.68
N LEU A 14 -7.98 0.39 -16.68
CA LEU A 14 -6.60 -0.07 -16.51
C LEU A 14 -5.72 1.03 -15.89
N GLU A 15 -5.79 2.25 -16.39
CA GLU A 15 -5.05 3.37 -15.83
C GLU A 15 -5.47 3.67 -14.38
N GLN A 16 -6.77 3.62 -14.07
CA GLN A 16 -7.25 3.91 -12.72
C GLN A 16 -6.80 2.84 -11.71
N ILE A 17 -6.78 1.57 -12.11
CA ILE A 17 -6.27 0.45 -11.31
C ILE A 17 -4.77 0.60 -11.09
N ALA A 18 -4.00 0.92 -12.14
CA ALA A 18 -2.57 1.19 -12.03
C ALA A 18 -2.28 2.36 -11.08
N ARG A 19 -3.01 3.48 -11.21
CA ARG A 19 -2.88 4.64 -10.31
C ARG A 19 -3.21 4.31 -8.86
N LYS A 20 -4.28 3.53 -8.60
CA LYS A 20 -4.64 3.08 -7.24
C LYS A 20 -3.54 2.22 -6.60
N ARG A 21 -2.91 1.33 -7.38
CA ARG A 21 -1.79 0.50 -6.92
C ARG A 21 -0.59 1.33 -6.53
N VAL A 22 -0.14 2.21 -7.42
CA VAL A 22 0.99 3.11 -7.14
C VAL A 22 0.72 3.96 -5.92
N LYS A 23 -0.52 4.46 -5.74
CA LYS A 23 -0.90 5.24 -4.56
C LYS A 23 -0.80 4.42 -3.26
N LYS A 24 -1.27 3.17 -3.25
CA LYS A 24 -1.15 2.27 -2.09
C LYS A 24 0.31 1.97 -1.74
N ILE A 25 1.12 1.65 -2.74
CA ILE A 25 2.56 1.40 -2.57
C ILE A 25 3.25 2.64 -2.01
N LYS A 26 3.01 3.81 -2.61
CA LYS A 26 3.59 5.08 -2.16
C LYS A 26 3.22 5.40 -0.70
N GLN A 27 1.98 5.15 -0.31
CA GLN A 27 1.53 5.36 1.07
C GLN A 27 2.22 4.39 2.04
N PHE A 28 2.36 3.12 1.68
CA PHE A 28 3.10 2.14 2.47
C PHE A 28 4.58 2.54 2.66
N TYR A 29 5.28 2.87 1.57
CA TYR A 29 6.68 3.31 1.63
C TYR A 29 6.86 4.58 2.46
N SER A 30 5.90 5.50 2.46
CA SER A 30 5.96 6.70 3.31
C SER A 30 5.94 6.35 4.80
N HIS A 31 5.11 5.38 5.21
CA HIS A 31 5.06 4.92 6.61
C HIS A 31 6.33 4.16 6.98
N LEU A 32 6.82 3.30 6.08
CA LEU A 32 8.08 2.57 6.24
C LEU A 32 9.26 3.53 6.42
N PHE A 33 9.31 4.60 5.64
CA PHE A 33 10.38 5.61 5.68
C PHE A 33 10.40 6.36 7.01
N ILE A 34 9.25 6.86 7.47
CA ILE A 34 9.11 7.50 8.78
C ILE A 34 9.54 6.54 9.91
N PHE A 35 9.11 5.28 9.82
CA PHE A 35 9.45 4.26 10.81
C PHE A 35 10.95 3.98 10.85
N THR A 36 11.58 3.87 9.68
CA THR A 36 13.03 3.65 9.56
C THR A 36 13.83 4.78 10.22
N ILE A 37 13.41 6.03 10.01
CA ILE A 37 14.02 7.19 10.69
C ILE A 37 13.85 7.07 12.21
N GLY A 38 12.66 6.68 12.69
CA GLY A 38 12.41 6.46 14.12
C GLY A 38 13.31 5.36 14.74
N VAL A 39 13.54 4.26 14.01
CA VAL A 39 14.45 3.19 14.42
C VAL A 39 15.89 3.69 14.49
N ILE A 40 16.35 4.45 13.49
CA ILE A 40 17.69 5.04 13.49
C ILE A 40 17.87 5.95 14.72
N ILE A 41 16.92 6.86 14.99
CA ILE A 41 16.97 7.75 16.16
C ILE A 41 16.99 6.95 17.47
N TYR A 42 16.24 5.85 17.56
CA TYR A 42 16.24 4.98 18.74
C TYR A 42 17.58 4.29 18.97
N ILE A 43 18.18 3.74 17.91
CA ILE A 43 19.51 3.13 17.96
C ILE A 43 20.54 4.17 18.39
N LEU A 44 20.48 5.38 17.83
CA LEU A 44 21.36 6.48 18.23
C LEU A 44 21.21 6.84 19.72
N LYS A 45 19.98 6.96 20.22
CA LYS A 45 19.73 7.20 21.65
C LYS A 45 20.31 6.07 22.53
N LYS A 46 20.06 4.81 22.17
CA LYS A 46 20.42 3.64 23.00
C LYS A 46 21.92 3.34 23.00
N TYR A 47 22.59 3.49 21.84
CA TYR A 47 24.01 3.13 21.69
C TYR A 47 24.96 4.33 21.81
N PHE A 48 24.56 5.53 21.39
CA PHE A 48 25.40 6.73 21.49
C PHE A 48 25.12 7.56 22.75
N GLY A 49 24.20 7.12 23.62
CA GLY A 49 23.94 7.77 24.91
C GLY A 49 23.38 9.20 24.80
N LEU A 50 22.83 9.57 23.63
CA LEU A 50 22.20 10.87 23.43
C LEU A 50 20.96 10.96 24.34
N SER A 51 21.02 11.82 25.37
CA SER A 51 19.91 12.12 26.25
C SER A 51 18.88 12.98 25.52
N ILE A 52 18.19 12.39 24.55
CA ILE A 52 17.10 13.05 23.83
C ILE A 52 15.88 13.07 24.76
N ASN A 53 15.73 14.17 25.49
CA ASN A 53 14.71 14.37 26.51
C ASN A 53 13.37 14.84 25.90
N PHE A 54 12.95 14.21 24.80
CA PHE A 54 11.68 14.50 24.14
C PHE A 54 10.59 13.57 24.68
N TRP A 55 9.45 14.13 25.08
CA TRP A 55 8.33 13.40 25.69
C TRP A 55 7.91 12.11 24.94
N PRO A 56 7.76 12.08 23.60
CA PRO A 56 7.44 10.84 22.87
C PRO A 56 8.60 9.81 22.84
N ILE A 57 9.85 10.26 22.93
CA ILE A 57 11.06 9.42 22.87
C ILE A 57 11.32 8.74 24.23
N ARG A 58 10.73 9.25 25.31
CA ARG A 58 10.77 8.66 26.64
C ARG A 58 9.86 7.43 26.77
N PHE A 59 8.72 7.39 26.07
CA PHE A 59 7.81 6.24 26.07
C PHE A 59 8.24 5.12 25.10
N ILE A 60 9.19 5.39 24.23
CA ILE A 60 9.77 4.42 23.31
C ILE A 60 10.66 3.45 24.12
N ASN A 61 10.05 2.32 24.48
CA ASN A 61 10.69 1.18 25.13
C ASN A 61 10.98 0.08 24.10
N ASP A 62 11.89 -0.85 24.41
CA ASP A 62 12.23 -1.98 23.53
C ASP A 62 10.98 -2.74 23.05
N PHE A 63 10.01 -2.94 23.93
CA PHE A 63 8.74 -3.60 23.61
C PHE A 63 7.90 -2.82 22.58
N PHE A 64 7.85 -1.49 22.69
CA PHE A 64 7.12 -0.64 21.74
C PHE A 64 7.80 -0.69 20.36
N MET A 65 9.13 -0.64 20.33
CA MET A 65 9.92 -0.79 19.11
C MET A 65 9.69 -2.16 18.46
N LEU A 66 9.73 -3.24 19.25
CA LEU A 66 9.49 -4.61 18.76
C LEU A 66 8.07 -4.78 18.21
N CYS A 67 7.06 -4.27 18.90
CA CYS A 67 5.67 -4.35 18.46
C CYS A 67 5.47 -3.60 17.14
N TRP A 68 5.99 -2.37 17.03
CA TRP A 68 5.93 -1.59 15.79
C TRP A 68 6.72 -2.23 14.64
N THR A 69 7.89 -2.80 14.94
CA THR A 69 8.68 -3.55 13.96
C THR A 69 7.87 -4.73 13.42
N PHE A 70 7.20 -5.48 14.30
CA PHE A 70 6.39 -6.63 13.91
C PHE A 70 5.19 -6.21 13.04
N VAL A 71 4.50 -5.12 13.40
CA VAL A 71 3.40 -4.56 12.60
C VAL A 71 3.88 -4.18 11.19
N ILE A 72 5.03 -3.53 11.07
CA ILE A 72 5.61 -3.15 9.77
C ILE A 72 6.01 -4.39 8.96
N VAL A 73 6.63 -5.38 9.60
CA VAL A 73 7.02 -6.64 8.94
C VAL A 73 5.79 -7.37 8.41
N VAL A 74 4.70 -7.44 9.18
CA VAL A 74 3.44 -8.04 8.72
C VAL A 74 2.84 -7.24 7.57
N GLN A 75 2.80 -5.91 7.63
CA GLN A 75 2.30 -5.10 6.52
C GLN A 75 3.15 -5.23 5.25
N GLY A 76 4.48 -5.29 5.39
CA GLY A 76 5.40 -5.53 4.27
C GLY A 76 5.25 -6.92 3.69
N ALA A 77 5.13 -7.94 4.55
CA ALA A 77 4.83 -9.31 4.13
C ALA A 77 3.49 -9.37 3.40
N GLN A 78 2.42 -8.71 3.89
CA GLN A 78 1.13 -8.67 3.20
C GLN A 78 1.22 -7.99 1.82
N LEU A 79 1.97 -6.89 1.69
CA LEU A 79 2.18 -6.24 0.39
C LEU A 79 2.93 -7.17 -0.58
N PHE A 80 3.99 -7.81 -0.10
CA PHE A 80 4.81 -8.72 -0.88
C PHE A 80 4.08 -10.01 -1.25
N LEU A 81 3.29 -10.58 -0.33
CA LEU A 81 2.39 -11.70 -0.55
C LEU A 81 1.27 -11.31 -1.53
N SER A 82 0.74 -10.09 -1.43
CA SER A 82 -0.24 -9.59 -2.40
C SER A 82 0.35 -9.45 -3.81
N GLU A 83 1.63 -9.10 -3.94
CA GLU A 83 2.30 -9.05 -5.25
C GLU A 83 2.69 -10.45 -5.77
N ARG A 84 3.16 -11.36 -4.89
CA ARG A 84 3.62 -12.71 -5.28
C ARG A 84 2.54 -13.78 -5.36
N ILE A 85 1.65 -13.86 -4.37
CA ILE A 85 0.70 -14.97 -4.18
C ILE A 85 -0.65 -14.68 -4.82
N LEU A 86 -1.16 -13.44 -4.68
CA LEU A 86 -2.44 -13.08 -5.30
C LEU A 86 -2.36 -13.03 -6.82
N GLY A 87 -1.18 -12.75 -7.39
CA GLY A 87 -0.82 -13.12 -8.75
C GLY A 87 -1.69 -12.50 -9.87
N LYS A 88 -1.17 -12.63 -11.08
CA LYS A 88 -1.79 -12.11 -12.32
C LYS A 88 -3.25 -12.59 -12.49
N ASN A 89 -3.58 -13.78 -11.99
CA ASN A 89 -4.93 -14.36 -12.09
C ASN A 89 -5.98 -13.61 -11.26
N TRP A 90 -5.65 -13.16 -10.04
CA TRP A 90 -6.60 -12.37 -9.25
C TRP A 90 -6.79 -10.98 -9.87
N GLU A 91 -5.72 -10.41 -10.43
CA GLU A 91 -5.78 -9.15 -11.17
C GLU A 91 -6.70 -9.22 -12.38
N GLU A 92 -6.52 -10.22 -13.23
CA GLU A 92 -7.37 -10.43 -14.40
C GLU A 92 -8.82 -10.63 -14.00
N GLN A 93 -9.11 -11.41 -12.96
CA GLN A 93 -10.48 -11.59 -12.47
C GLN A 93 -11.08 -10.29 -11.93
N LYS A 94 -10.29 -9.45 -11.25
CA LYS A 94 -10.77 -8.18 -10.70
C LYS A 94 -11.06 -7.17 -11.81
N ILE A 95 -10.19 -7.08 -12.82
CA ILE A 95 -10.40 -6.22 -14.00
C ILE A 95 -11.65 -6.68 -14.75
N LYS A 96 -11.80 -7.99 -14.96
CA LYS A 96 -12.96 -8.55 -15.66
C LYS A 96 -14.27 -8.22 -14.96
N ARG A 97 -14.33 -8.36 -13.63
CA ARG A 97 -15.52 -7.96 -12.84
C ARG A 97 -15.83 -6.47 -12.95
N ILE A 98 -14.83 -5.60 -12.85
CA ILE A 98 -15.04 -4.14 -12.93
C ILE A 98 -15.56 -3.76 -14.32
N LEU A 99 -15.01 -4.36 -15.38
CA LEU A 99 -15.45 -4.13 -16.75
C LEU A 99 -16.90 -4.60 -16.98
N GLU A 100 -17.27 -5.71 -16.35
CA GLU A 100 -18.62 -6.29 -16.44
C GLU A 100 -19.64 -5.44 -15.65
N GLU A 101 -19.27 -4.95 -14.46
CA GLU A 101 -20.07 -4.00 -13.67
C GLU A 101 -20.34 -2.69 -14.44
N GLU A 102 -19.30 -2.09 -15.04
CA GLU A 102 -19.42 -0.87 -15.86
C GLU A 102 -20.28 -1.09 -17.12
N LYS A 103 -20.17 -2.26 -17.77
CA LYS A 103 -21.04 -2.61 -18.92
C LYS A 103 -22.51 -2.70 -18.52
N ILE A 104 -22.81 -3.34 -17.37
CA ILE A 104 -24.18 -3.48 -16.85
C ILE A 104 -24.75 -2.12 -16.47
N GLU A 105 -23.98 -1.27 -15.78
CA GLU A 105 -24.44 0.07 -15.41
C GLU A 105 -24.79 0.89 -16.65
N LYS A 106 -23.92 0.93 -17.65
CA LYS A 106 -24.14 1.70 -18.87
C LYS A 106 -25.33 1.20 -19.71
N GLN A 107 -25.65 -0.09 -19.63
CA GLN A 107 -26.81 -0.68 -20.29
C GLN A 107 -28.13 -0.32 -19.58
N ASN A 108 -28.10 -0.11 -18.26
CA ASN A 108 -29.27 0.32 -17.47
C ASN A 108 -29.61 1.82 -17.63
N TRP A 109 -28.67 2.62 -18.16
CA TRP A 109 -28.86 4.05 -18.46
C TRP A 109 -29.35 4.31 -19.90
N ARG A 110 -29.60 3.27 -20.71
CA ARG A 110 -30.27 3.34 -22.02
C ARG A 110 -31.72 2.89 -21.90
#